data_AF-A0A8T3N4F0-F1
#
_entry.id   AF-A0A8T3N4F0-F1
#
_cell.length_a   1.000
_cell.length_b   1.000
_cell.length_c   1.000
_cell.angle_alpha   90.00
_cell.angle_beta   90.00
_cell.angle_gamma   90.00
#
_symmetry.space_group_name_H-M   'P 1'
#
loop_
_entity.id
_entity.type
_entity.pdbx_description
1 polymer ?
#
loop_
_entity_poly.entity_id
_entity_poly.type
_entity_poly.pdbx_seq_one_letter_code
_entity_poly.pdbx_strand_id
1 'polypeptide(L)' 'MLSAAEVQQCKKMGNTTVSVKGDILGLKRQESVVSAELERLARNNAAGMGGDTVVPASDIIQGTQLYNIYKCVPG' A
#
# COMPACT_ATOMS: atom_id res chain seq x y z
N MET A 1 20.37 -4.40 13.75
CA MET A 1 19.76 -5.38 12.82
C MET A 1 18.61 -6.00 13.58
N LEU A 2 17.37 -5.85 13.09
CA LEU A 2 16.21 -6.43 13.75
C LEU A 2 16.11 -7.93 13.38
N SER A 3 15.87 -8.76 14.37
CA SER A 3 15.79 -10.22 14.38
C SER A 3 14.45 -10.75 13.84
N ALA A 4 14.43 -12.06 13.52
CA ALA A 4 13.24 -12.76 13.03
C ALA A 4 12.04 -12.74 14.01
N ALA A 5 12.25 -12.37 15.28
CA ALA A 5 11.19 -12.23 16.28
C ALA A 5 10.39 -10.91 16.13
N GLU A 6 10.97 -9.87 15.54
CA GLU A 6 10.33 -8.56 15.37
C GLU A 6 9.33 -8.54 14.20
N VAL A 7 9.29 -9.59 13.38
CA VAL A 7 8.40 -9.71 12.21
C VAL A 7 7.11 -10.50 12.52
N GLN A 8 6.97 -11.09 13.71
CA GLN A 8 5.72 -11.76 14.15
C GLN A 8 4.66 -10.79 14.71
N GLN A 9 4.95 -9.49 14.82
CA GLN A 9 4.13 -8.55 15.60
C GLN A 9 3.16 -7.69 14.79
N CYS A 10 3.02 -7.96 13.49
CA CYS A 10 2.11 -7.22 12.62
C CYS A 10 0.71 -7.82 12.65
N LYS A 11 -0.25 -7.10 13.24
CA LYS A 11 -1.67 -7.47 13.20
C LYS A 11 -2.31 -6.99 11.91
N LYS A 12 -2.98 -7.87 11.16
CA LYS A 12 -3.78 -7.45 10.00
C LYS A 12 -4.97 -6.61 10.46
N MET A 13 -5.08 -5.40 9.94
CA MET A 13 -6.16 -4.45 10.24
C MET A 13 -7.29 -4.51 9.21
N GLY A 14 -6.96 -4.87 7.97
CA GLY A 14 -7.94 -4.96 6.88
C GLY A 14 -7.27 -4.88 5.52
N ASN A 15 -8.02 -4.38 4.53
CA ASN A 15 -7.52 -4.06 3.21
C ASN A 15 -8.15 -2.76 2.70
N THR A 16 -7.51 -2.15 1.70
CA THR A 16 -8.04 -1.00 0.97
C THR A 16 -7.74 -1.17 -0.51
N THR A 17 -8.68 -0.76 -1.35
CA THR A 17 -8.42 -0.56 -2.79
C THR A 17 -8.15 0.91 -3.02
N VAL A 18 -7.08 1.24 -3.74
CA VAL A 18 -6.75 2.61 -4.13
C VAL A 18 -6.66 2.73 -5.64
N SER A 19 -6.98 3.91 -6.16
CA SER A 19 -6.94 4.20 -7.58
C SER A 19 -6.46 5.62 -7.81
N VAL A 20 -5.58 5.81 -8.79
CA VAL A 20 -5.13 7.14 -9.20
C VAL A 20 -6.07 7.69 -10.26
N LYS A 21 -6.78 8.77 -9.94
CA LYS A 21 -7.55 9.52 -10.94
C LYS A 21 -6.61 10.44 -11.70
N GLY A 22 -6.31 10.09 -12.93
CA GLY A 22 -5.60 10.97 -13.85
C GLY A 22 -5.65 10.36 -15.23
N ASP A 23 -6.08 11.15 -16.20
CA ASP A 23 -6.18 10.77 -17.61
C ASP A 23 -5.05 9.81 -18.01
N ILE A 24 -5.41 8.61 -18.42
CA ILE A 24 -4.49 7.67 -19.08
C ILE A 24 -4.32 8.14 -20.55
N LEU A 25 -4.22 9.46 -20.75
CA LEU A 25 -4.00 10.09 -22.05
C LEU A 25 -2.51 10.01 -22.37
N GLY A 26 -2.12 8.90 -22.98
CA GLY A 26 -1.02 8.82 -23.95
C GLY A 26 0.41 8.93 -23.44
N LEU A 27 0.67 9.29 -22.19
CA LEU A 27 2.02 9.33 -21.64
C LEU A 27 2.21 8.11 -20.75
N LYS A 28 3.03 7.16 -21.23
CA LYS A 28 3.63 6.06 -20.46
C LYS A 28 4.18 6.61 -19.14
N ARG A 29 3.37 6.70 -18.09
CA ARG A 29 3.89 6.87 -16.74
C ARG A 29 4.75 5.63 -16.52
N GLN A 30 6.05 5.84 -16.29
CA GLN A 30 6.94 4.78 -15.83
C GLN A 30 6.22 4.11 -14.66
N GLU A 31 6.06 2.78 -14.70
CA GLU A 31 5.24 2.01 -13.74
C GLU A 31 5.59 2.34 -12.29
N SER A 32 6.84 2.75 -12.04
CA SER A 32 7.35 3.27 -10.76
C SER A 32 6.62 4.50 -10.22
N VAL A 33 6.17 5.43 -11.07
CA VAL A 33 5.43 6.63 -10.66
C VAL A 33 4.01 6.25 -10.22
N VAL A 34 3.37 5.33 -10.95
CA VAL A 34 2.02 4.85 -10.61
C VAL A 34 2.05 4.06 -9.30
N SER A 35 3.04 3.17 -9.11
CA SER A 35 3.14 2.39 -7.87
C SER A 35 3.42 3.26 -6.65
N ALA A 36 4.31 4.27 -6.76
CA ALA A 36 4.62 5.17 -5.66
C ALA A 36 3.40 5.99 -5.21
N GLU A 37 2.58 6.45 -6.16
CA GLU A 37 1.37 7.20 -5.85
C GLU A 37 0.28 6.30 -5.26
N LEU A 38 0.10 5.10 -5.78
CA LEU A 38 -0.80 4.10 -5.19
C LEU A 38 -0.40 3.75 -3.76
N GLU A 39 0.90 3.56 -3.51
CA GLU A 39 1.42 3.28 -2.17
C GLU A 39 1.20 4.47 -1.22
N ARG A 40 1.40 5.71 -1.70
CA ARG A 40 1.11 6.92 -0.93
C ARG A 40 -0.36 6.99 -0.53
N LEU A 41 -1.28 6.74 -1.46
CA LEU A 41 -2.71 6.67 -1.18
C LEU A 41 -3.05 5.56 -0.18
N ALA A 42 -2.44 4.38 -0.35
CA ALA A 42 -2.65 3.25 0.56
C ALA A 42 -2.19 3.59 1.99
N ARG A 43 -1.04 4.24 2.16
CA ARG A 43 -0.54 4.67 3.49
C ARG A 43 -1.47 5.70 4.15
N ASN A 44 -2.02 6.63 3.38
CA ASN A 44 -3.00 7.58 3.90
C ASN A 44 -4.26 6.86 4.42
N ASN A 45 -4.77 5.88 3.67
CA ASN A 45 -5.90 5.08 4.11
C ASN A 45 -5.55 4.22 5.35
N ALA A 46 -4.35 3.64 5.37
CA ALA A 46 -3.87 2.84 6.49
C ALA A 46 -3.85 3.61 7.81
N ALA A 47 -3.41 4.88 7.79
CA ALA A 47 -3.43 5.74 8.97
C ALA A 47 -4.85 5.90 9.55
N GLY A 48 -5.86 6.07 8.69
CA GLY A 48 -7.26 6.12 9.12
C GLY A 48 -7.82 4.79 9.62
N MET A 49 -7.20 3.67 9.24
CA MET A 49 -7.56 2.31 9.65
C MET A 49 -6.75 1.81 10.86
N GLY A 50 -5.93 2.66 11.47
CA GLY A 50 -5.07 2.31 12.59
C GLY A 50 -3.91 1.37 12.23
N GLY A 51 -3.61 1.22 10.93
CA GLY A 51 -2.41 0.56 10.43
C GLY A 51 -1.27 1.55 10.18
N ASP A 52 -0.05 1.03 10.18
CA ASP A 52 1.17 1.78 9.83
C ASP A 52 1.95 1.15 8.68
N THR A 53 1.49 -0.02 8.21
CA THR A 53 2.15 -0.80 7.18
C THR A 53 1.15 -1.18 6.10
N VAL A 54 1.54 -1.00 4.83
CA VAL A 54 0.75 -1.40 3.66
C VAL A 54 1.54 -2.38 2.82
N VAL A 55 0.85 -3.40 2.31
CA VAL A 55 1.46 -4.44 1.46
C VAL A 55 0.59 -4.62 0.21
N PRO A 56 1.13 -4.50 -1.01
CA PRO A 56 0.40 -4.82 -2.23
C PRO A 56 -0.17 -6.24 -2.18
N ALA A 57 -1.43 -6.39 -2.57
CA ALA A 57 -2.17 -7.65 -2.54
C ALA A 57 -2.76 -8.03 -3.91
N SER A 58 -2.58 -7.20 -4.92
CA SER A 58 -2.92 -7.47 -6.32
C SER A 58 -1.91 -6.81 -7.25
N ASP A 59 -1.95 -7.18 -8.52
CA ASP A 59 -1.31 -6.40 -9.59
C ASP A 59 -1.97 -5.02 -9.72
N ILE A 60 -1.27 -4.10 -10.39
CA ILE A 60 -1.82 -2.80 -10.78
C ILE A 60 -2.61 -3.00 -12.09
N ILE A 61 -3.91 -2.80 -12.04
CA ILE A 61 -4.79 -2.88 -13.21
C ILE A 61 -5.44 -1.52 -13.41
N GLN A 62 -5.17 -0.89 -14.55
CA GLN A 62 -5.71 0.44 -14.89
C GLN A 62 -5.50 1.48 -13.77
N GLY A 63 -4.30 1.51 -13.18
CA GLY A 63 -3.97 2.44 -12.09
C GLY A 63 -4.75 2.17 -10.80
N THR A 64 -5.19 0.94 -10.57
CA THR A 64 -5.89 0.49 -9.37
C THR A 64 -5.17 -0.71 -8.77
N GLN A 65 -5.08 -0.76 -7.43
CA GLN A 65 -4.43 -1.85 -6.72
C GLN A 65 -5.03 -2.07 -5.34
N LEU A 66 -5.10 -3.35 -4.91
CA LEU A 66 -5.48 -3.76 -3.57
C LEU A 66 -4.25 -3.75 -2.65
N TYR A 67 -4.41 -3.25 -1.43
CA TYR A 67 -3.41 -3.30 -0.38
C TYR A 67 -3.98 -3.96 0.89
N ASN A 68 -3.20 -4.86 1.49
CA ASN A 68 -3.42 -5.30 2.86
C ASN A 68 -2.83 -4.25 3.82
N ILE A 69 -3.54 -3.98 4.91
CA ILE A 69 -3.13 -3.03 5.94
C ILE A 69 -2.81 -3.79 7.22
N TYR A 70 -1.68 -3.45 7.82
CA TYR A 70 -1.20 -4.02 9.07
C TYR A 70 -0.86 -2.92 10.07
N LYS A 71 -0.96 -3.28 11.34
CA LYS A 71 -0.42 -2.52 12.47
C LYS A 71 0.75 -3.32 13.03
N CYS A 72 1.96 -2.85 12.79
CA CYS A 72 3.18 -3.44 13.31
C CYS A 72 3.61 -2.66 14.55
N VAL A 73 3.74 -3.33 15.69
CA VAL A 73 4.36 -2.68 16.85
C VAL A 73 5.86 -2.70 16.59
N PRO A 74 6.56 -1.55 16.60
CA PRO A 74 8.02 -1.58 16.62
C PRO A 74 8.46 -2.28 17.91
N GLY A 75 9.27 -3.33 17.77
CA GLY A 75 9.91 -4.01 18.88
C GLY A 75 10.87 -3.10 19.64
#